data_AF-A0A6L5FG08-F1
#
_entry.id   AF-A0A6L5FG08-F1
#
_cell.length_a   1.000
_cell.length_b   1.000
_cell.length_c   1.000
_cell.angle_alpha   90.00
_cell.angle_beta   90.00
_cell.angle_gamma   90.00
#
_symmetry.space_group_name_H-M   'P 1'
#
loop_
_entity.id
_entity.type
_entity.pdbx_description
1 polymer ?
#
loop_
_entity_poly.entity_id
_entity_poly.type
_entity_poly.pdbx_seq_one_letter_code
_entity_poly.pdbx_strand_id
1 'polypeptide(L)'
;MPTAVCVLWIATLIFGAWIYTKYRVYVRIPIEQEGYFKTLGVFELKEHLATIGVGLLPIYWYFWKSVKDPEHDSSRKWVTVTLAAMCWYMFLVGHILNNVRGFGS
;
A
#
# COMPACT_ATOMS: atom_id res chain seq x y z
N MET A 1 1.30 -3.73 21.15
CA MET A 1 0.65 -2.68 20.34
C MET A 1 0.55 -3.06 18.83
N PRO A 2 0.18 -4.29 18.43
CA PRO A 2 0.00 -4.61 17.00
C PRO A 2 -1.30 -4.05 16.43
N THR A 3 -2.33 -3.87 17.27
CA THR A 3 -3.65 -3.39 16.86
C THR A 3 -3.59 -1.99 16.24
N ALA A 4 -2.71 -1.11 16.74
CA ALA A 4 -2.55 0.24 16.19
C ALA A 4 -2.06 0.20 14.72
N VAL A 5 -1.09 -0.66 14.40
CA VAL A 5 -0.58 -0.83 13.03
C VAL A 5 -1.69 -1.36 12.12
N CYS A 6 -2.45 -2.35 12.57
CA CYS A 6 -3.58 -2.87 11.78
C CYS A 6 -4.65 -1.82 11.53
N VAL A 7 -5.03 -1.03 12.55
CA VAL A 7 -6.04 0.04 12.41
C VAL A 7 -5.56 1.13 11.46
N LEU A 8 -4.30 1.58 11.59
CA LEU A 8 -3.72 2.57 10.70
C LEU A 8 -3.67 2.06 9.25
N TRP A 9 -3.32 0.80 9.04
CA TRP A 9 -3.34 0.18 7.71
C TRP A 9 -4.74 0.15 7.10
N ILE A 10 -5.76 -0.21 7.88
CA ILE A 10 -7.14 -0.22 7.41
C ILE A 10 -7.60 1.21 7.09
N ALA A 11 -7.25 2.20 7.93
CA ALA A 11 -7.58 3.59 7.69
C ALA A 11 -6.95 4.10 6.37
N THR A 12 -5.67 3.81 6.11
CA THR A 12 -5.01 4.24 4.87
C THR A 12 -5.65 3.61 3.63
N LEU A 13 -6.15 2.38 3.72
CA LEU A 13 -6.90 1.74 2.63
C LEU A 13 -8.25 2.39 2.38
N ILE A 14 -8.99 2.75 3.43
CA ILE A 14 -10.29 3.43 3.28
C ILE A 14 -10.08 4.78 2.59
N PHE A 15 -9.10 5.57 3.02
CA PHE A 15 -8.75 6.83 2.36
C PHE A 15 -8.25 6.61 0.93
N GLY A 16 -7.45 5.57 0.70
CA GLY A 16 -7.00 5.18 -0.63
C GLY A 16 -8.15 4.83 -1.57
N ALA A 17 -9.10 4.01 -1.11
CA ALA A 17 -10.29 3.60 -1.84
C ALA A 17 -11.22 4.79 -2.14
N TRP A 18 -11.32 5.76 -1.23
CA TRP A 18 -12.06 6.99 -1.47
C TRP A 18 -11.48 7.77 -2.65
N ILE A 19 -10.15 7.99 -2.65
CA ILE A 19 -9.46 8.75 -3.70
C ILE A 19 -9.38 7.96 -5.01
N TYR A 20 -9.41 6.62 -4.93
CA TYR A 20 -9.31 5.71 -6.06
C TYR A 20 -10.34 5.99 -7.17
N THR A 21 -11.58 6.28 -6.79
CA THR A 21 -12.65 6.59 -7.74
C THR A 21 -12.29 7.79 -8.63
N LYS A 22 -11.75 8.87 -8.02
CA LYS A 22 -11.28 10.04 -8.76
C LYS A 22 -10.06 9.73 -9.62
N TYR A 23 -9.15 8.89 -9.13
CA TYR A 23 -7.99 8.47 -9.92
C TYR A 23 -8.42 7.71 -11.20
N ARG A 24 -9.34 6.75 -11.07
CA ARG A 24 -9.78 5.93 -12.20
C ARG A 24 -10.43 6.74 -13.33
N VAL A 25 -11.19 7.77 -12.97
CA VAL A 25 -11.91 8.59 -13.96
C VAL A 25 -11.00 9.69 -14.53
N TYR A 26 -10.22 10.36 -13.69
CA TYR A 26 -9.53 11.59 -14.10
C TYR A 26 -8.03 11.44 -14.38
N VAL A 27 -7.40 10.33 -13.99
CA VAL A 27 -5.94 10.15 -14.13
C VAL A 27 -5.61 8.97 -15.02
N ARG A 28 -6.30 7.85 -14.86
CA ARG A 28 -6.05 6.65 -15.68
C ARG A 28 -6.30 6.91 -17.16
N ILE A 29 -7.42 7.54 -17.50
CA ILE A 29 -7.81 7.78 -18.90
C ILE A 29 -6.78 8.65 -19.63
N PRO A 30 -6.34 9.82 -19.12
CA PRO A 30 -5.26 10.59 -19.74
C PRO A 30 -3.93 9.85 -19.85
N ILE A 31 -3.48 9.14 -18.80
CA ILE A 31 -2.22 8.38 -18.80
C ILE A 31 -2.22 7.29 -19.88
N GLU A 32 -3.36 6.63 -20.08
CA GLU A 32 -3.55 5.61 -21.10
C GLU A 32 -3.56 6.22 -22.51
N GLN A 33 -4.20 7.38 -22.68
CA GLN A 33 -4.22 8.13 -23.95
C GLN A 33 -2.84 8.68 -24.34
N GLU A 34 -2.02 9.06 -23.36
CA GLU A 34 -0.65 9.54 -23.56
C GLU A 34 0.39 8.40 -23.72
N GLY A 35 -0.04 7.14 -23.60
CA GLY A 35 0.84 5.97 -23.80
C GLY A 35 1.78 5.68 -22.64
N TYR A 36 1.55 6.24 -21.45
CA TYR A 36 2.38 6.04 -20.25
C TYR A 36 2.07 4.71 -19.53
N PHE A 37 2.11 3.60 -20.25
CA PHE A 37 1.77 2.26 -19.74
C PHE A 37 2.65 1.78 -18.57
N LYS A 38 3.91 2.23 -18.51
CA LYS A 38 4.80 1.91 -17.38
C LYS A 38 4.31 2.54 -16.07
N THR A 39 3.86 3.79 -16.13
CA THR A 39 3.30 4.52 -14.99
C THR A 39 2.00 3.88 -14.51
N LEU A 40 1.17 3.41 -15.46
CA LEU A 40 -0.03 2.64 -15.17
C LEU A 40 0.29 1.32 -14.44
N GLY A 41 1.27 0.56 -14.93
CA GLY A 41 1.67 -0.71 -14.31
C GLY A 41 2.22 -0.55 -12.89
N VAL A 42 2.99 0.52 -12.63
CA VAL A 42 3.47 0.87 -11.28
C VAL A 42 2.30 1.18 -10.34
N PHE A 43 1.25 1.82 -10.83
CA PHE A 43 0.04 2.05 -10.06
C PHE A 43 -0.73 0.76 -9.77
N GLU A 44 -0.96 -0.09 -10.77
CA GLU A 44 -1.66 -1.37 -10.59
C GLU A 44 -0.91 -2.28 -9.60
N LEU A 45 0.44 -2.29 -9.65
CA LEU A 45 1.26 -2.98 -8.67
C LEU A 45 1.05 -2.44 -7.25
N LYS A 46 0.94 -1.12 -7.08
CA LYS A 46 0.59 -0.51 -5.79
C LYS A 46 -0.76 -1.03 -5.25
N GLU A 47 -1.77 -1.19 -6.10
CA GLU A 47 -3.08 -1.72 -5.69
C GLU A 47 -3.01 -3.18 -5.23
N HIS A 48 -2.23 -4.00 -5.94
CA HIS A 48 -1.99 -5.39 -5.53
C HIS A 48 -1.27 -5.45 -4.20
N LEU A 49 -0.23 -4.63 -4.00
CA LEU A 49 0.51 -4.57 -2.73
C LEU A 49 -0.36 -4.09 -1.56
N ALA A 50 -1.27 -3.14 -1.81
CA ALA A 50 -2.25 -2.70 -0.82
C ALA A 50 -3.14 -3.86 -0.35
N THR A 51 -3.61 -4.67 -1.30
CA THR A 51 -4.47 -5.84 -1.03
C THR A 51 -3.70 -6.97 -0.34
N ILE A 52 -2.47 -7.26 -0.79
CA ILE A 52 -1.59 -8.25 -0.14
C ILE A 52 -1.28 -7.84 1.30
N GLY A 53 -1.03 -6.55 1.54
CA GLY A 53 -0.79 -6.02 2.87
C GLY A 53 -1.97 -6.27 3.83
N VAL A 54 -3.22 -6.14 3.36
CA VAL A 54 -4.41 -6.53 4.14
C VAL A 54 -4.37 -8.00 4.51
N GLY A 55 -4.06 -8.86 3.54
CA GLY A 55 -3.95 -10.31 3.76
C GLY A 55 -2.86 -10.68 4.77
N LEU A 56 -1.80 -9.87 4.88
CA LEU A 56 -0.72 -10.04 5.84
C LEU A 56 -1.05 -9.50 7.25
N LEU A 57 -2.05 -8.63 7.42
CA LEU A 57 -2.45 -8.10 8.74
C LEU A 57 -2.83 -9.17 9.78
N PRO A 58 -3.67 -10.20 9.47
CA PRO A 58 -3.98 -11.23 10.45
C PRO A 58 -2.75 -12.03 10.86
N ILE A 59 -1.80 -12.25 9.94
CA ILE A 59 -0.52 -12.92 10.20
C ILE A 59 0.36 -12.07 11.13
N TYR A 60 0.47 -10.76 10.83
CA TYR A 60 1.16 -9.80 11.69
C TYR A 60 0.56 -9.78 13.10
N TRP A 61 -0.77 -9.70 13.21
CA TRP A 61 -1.44 -9.68 14.50
C TRP A 61 -1.23 -10.97 15.29
N TYR A 62 -1.30 -12.13 14.63
CA TYR A 62 -1.04 -13.43 15.24
C TYR A 62 0.38 -13.50 15.84
N PHE A 63 1.41 -13.20 15.05
CA PHE A 63 2.79 -13.27 15.53
C PHE A 63 3.09 -12.26 16.65
N TRP A 64 2.50 -11.06 16.60
CA TRP A 64 2.68 -10.06 17.65
C TRP A 64 1.80 -10.26 18.88
N LYS A 65 0.83 -11.17 18.86
CA LYS A 65 0.05 -11.56 20.05
C LYS A 65 0.86 -12.49 20.97
N SER A 66 1.68 -13.36 20.39
CA SER A 66 2.54 -14.34 21.11
C SER A 66 3.96 -13.81 21.34
N VAL A 67 4.09 -12.63 21.98
CA VAL A 67 5.38 -11.93 22.12
C VAL A 67 6.46 -12.73 22.87
N LYS A 68 6.05 -13.64 23.75
CA LYS A 68 6.95 -14.38 24.66
C LYS A 68 7.68 -15.54 24.00
N ASP A 69 7.33 -15.90 22.77
CA ASP A 69 7.93 -17.03 22.08
C ASP A 69 9.15 -16.59 21.25
N PRO A 70 10.38 -17.02 21.61
CA PRO A 70 11.59 -16.65 20.88
C PRO A 70 11.64 -17.24 19.47
N GLU A 71 10.92 -18.33 19.16
CA GLU A 71 10.88 -18.94 17.82
C GLU A 71 10.23 -17.99 16.80
N HIS A 72 9.29 -17.17 17.25
CA HIS A 72 8.56 -16.21 16.43
C HIS A 72 9.27 -14.84 16.29
N ASP A 73 10.47 -14.65 16.85
CA ASP A 73 11.17 -13.36 16.79
C ASP A 73 11.58 -12.96 15.37
N SER A 74 12.10 -13.92 14.59
CA SER A 74 12.47 -13.69 13.18
C SER A 74 11.23 -13.38 12.32
N SER A 75 10.17 -14.18 12.47
CA SER A 75 8.91 -14.02 11.72
C SER A 75 8.25 -12.66 11.98
N ARG A 76 8.22 -12.19 13.25
CA ARG A 76 7.71 -10.86 13.60
C ARG A 76 8.51 -9.76 12.90
N LYS A 77 9.84 -9.84 12.90
CA LYS A 77 10.71 -8.85 12.25
C LYS A 77 10.44 -8.78 10.77
N TRP A 78 10.49 -9.92 10.07
CA TRP A 78 10.33 -9.94 8.61
C TRP A 78 8.94 -9.51 8.15
N VAL A 79 7.86 -9.95 8.80
CA VAL A 79 6.51 -9.49 8.46
C VAL A 79 6.37 -7.98 8.66
N THR A 80 6.97 -7.43 9.72
CA THR A 80 6.97 -5.97 9.98
C THR A 80 7.74 -5.22 8.89
N VAL A 81 8.93 -5.71 8.51
CA VAL A 81 9.76 -5.13 7.45
C VAL A 81 9.03 -5.17 6.11
N THR A 82 8.39 -6.29 5.77
CA THR A 82 7.62 -6.44 4.53
C THR A 82 6.46 -5.44 4.48
N LEU A 83 5.67 -5.34 5.55
CA LEU A 83 4.58 -4.36 5.63
C LEU A 83 5.10 -2.92 5.54
N ALA A 84 6.22 -2.61 6.20
CA ALA A 84 6.83 -1.29 6.11
C ALA A 84 7.30 -0.97 4.69
N ALA A 85 7.97 -1.91 4.01
CA ALA A 85 8.42 -1.74 2.63
C ALA A 85 7.25 -1.52 1.67
N MET A 86 6.17 -2.30 1.82
CA MET A 86 4.93 -2.11 1.05
C MET A 86 4.32 -0.73 1.31
N CYS A 87 4.24 -0.30 2.58
CA CYS A 87 3.73 1.02 2.95
C CYS A 87 4.52 2.15 2.29
N TRP A 88 5.85 2.08 2.34
CA TRP A 88 6.74 3.05 1.71
C TRP A 88 6.59 3.07 0.19
N TYR A 89 6.52 1.90 -0.45
CA TYR A 89 6.28 1.82 -1.88
C TYR A 89 4.96 2.49 -2.27
N MET A 90 3.86 2.19 -1.57
CA MET A 90 2.54 2.79 -1.84
C MET A 90 2.54 4.31 -1.68
N PHE A 91 3.29 4.83 -0.69
CA PHE A 91 3.49 6.25 -0.47
C PHE A 91 4.26 6.91 -1.61
N LEU A 92 5.43 6.34 -1.99
CA LEU A 92 6.27 6.86 -3.07
C LEU A 92 5.52 6.89 -4.41
N VAL A 93 4.84 5.81 -4.78
CA VAL A 93 4.05 5.76 -6.01
C VAL A 93 2.90 6.78 -5.96
N GLY A 94 2.24 6.94 -4.81
CA GLY A 94 1.23 7.97 -4.63
C GLY A 94 1.77 9.39 -4.86
N HIS A 95 2.94 9.68 -4.31
CA HIS A 95 3.59 10.97 -4.47
C HIS A 95 4.01 11.24 -5.93
N ILE A 96 4.62 10.25 -6.60
CA ILE A 96 5.03 10.35 -8.01
C ILE A 96 3.81 10.63 -8.90
N LEU A 97 2.71 9.90 -8.72
CA LEU A 97 1.49 10.09 -9.53
C LEU A 97 0.86 11.46 -9.31
N ASN A 98 0.89 11.95 -8.07
CA ASN A 98 0.41 13.30 -7.77
C ASN A 98 1.24 14.35 -8.52
N ASN A 99 2.56 14.18 -8.59
CA ASN A 99 3.46 15.09 -9.29
C ASN A 99 3.30 14.98 -10.82
N VAL A 100 3.14 13.77 -11.38
CA VAL A 100 2.87 13.56 -12.82
C VAL A 100 1.60 14.29 -13.26
N ARG A 101 0.53 14.23 -12.47
CA ARG A 101 -0.69 14.99 -12.75
C ARG A 101 -0.45 16.51 -12.72
N GLY A 102 0.45 16.99 -11.86
CA GLY A 102 0.79 18.41 -11.77
C GLY A 102 1.50 18.97 -13.00
N PHE A 103 2.14 18.14 -13.83
CA PHE A 103 2.76 18.56 -15.10
C PHE A 103 1.77 18.69 -16.27
N GLY A 104 0.54 18.19 -16.12
CA GLY A 104 -0.53 18.30 -17.13
C GLY A 104 -1.46 19.51 -16.95
N SER A 105 -1.03 20.53 -16.18
CA SER A 105 -1.74 21.79 -15.95
C SER A 105 -1.09 22.94 -16.70
#